data_AF-A0AAV4K9Z3-F1
#
_entry.id   AF-A0AAV4K9Z3-F1
#
_cell.length_a   1.000
_cell.length_b   1.000
_cell.length_c   1.000
_cell.angle_alpha   90.00
_cell.angle_beta   90.00
_cell.angle_gamma   90.00
#
_symmetry.space_group_name_H-M   'P 1'
#
loop_
_entity.id
_entity.type
_entity.pdbx_description
1 polymer ?
#
loop_
_entity_poly.entity_id
_entity_poly.type
_entity_poly.pdbx_seq_one_letter_code
_entity_poly.pdbx_strand_id
1 'polypeptide(L)'
;MTGVRRGDVFGGDGGWEGLALEVESRDRPGLCLFAAEGRLLLVQGERPVLLAAVDDDHCGVEFRRTGAYRSVVPPVRAVAARETAGWPDRWAHRFAEHLAEAADGPLHGGRWLLARESPLLRRNHEGLPLSAHWGGTVVEGHPDGYVDWFVHNGSRGILPLRAMPDRGDARVKAYRKQARDGTLPPVLLWWIGGLDCHVVLDGHARLAAAVAESVVPPLLHLHRTAPGDEVAAGTERAVAEYEAELVRYAGLRDRHGPVVPDGAVIAGASLARRLEGLRTGVRPTWAWPLPGGRDAWERVAREAAGGGPSGWPGSGE
;
A
#
# COMPACT_ATOMS: atom_id res chain seq x y z
N MET A 1 25.15 9.42 -2.82
CA MET A 1 24.01 9.50 -1.89
C MET A 1 22.76 9.63 -2.72
N THR A 2 21.89 8.61 -2.74
CA THR A 2 20.57 8.74 -3.35
C THR A 2 19.76 9.72 -2.48
N GLY A 3 19.48 10.91 -3.00
CA GLY A 3 18.65 11.88 -2.29
C GLY A 3 17.17 11.45 -2.34
N VAL A 4 16.50 11.49 -1.18
CA VAL A 4 15.04 11.40 -1.11
C VAL A 4 14.52 12.77 -0.68
N ARG A 5 13.93 13.52 -1.62
CA ARG A 5 13.25 14.79 -1.29
C ARG A 5 11.85 14.50 -0.78
N ARG A 6 11.39 15.29 0.19
CA ARG A 6 10.13 15.08 0.89
C ARG A 6 9.24 16.32 0.77
N GLY A 7 7.95 16.15 0.61
CA GLY A 7 6.99 17.25 0.58
C GLY A 7 5.61 16.82 1.05
N ASP A 8 5.03 17.58 1.97
CA ASP A 8 3.68 17.29 2.47
C ASP A 8 2.63 17.52 1.39
N VAL A 9 1.63 16.64 1.35
CA VAL A 9 0.48 16.69 0.46
C VAL A 9 -0.76 16.94 1.28
N PHE A 10 -1.52 17.95 0.88
CA PHE A 10 -2.76 18.36 1.54
C PHE A 10 -3.94 18.23 0.58
N GLY A 11 -5.06 17.81 1.14
CA GLY A 11 -6.33 17.69 0.44
C GLY A 11 -7.01 19.04 0.20
N GLY A 12 -8.12 19.00 -0.52
CA GLY A 12 -8.93 20.19 -0.81
C GLY A 12 -9.54 20.87 0.43
N ASP A 13 -9.66 20.13 1.54
CA ASP A 13 -10.12 20.64 2.84
C ASP A 13 -8.99 21.19 3.73
N GLY A 14 -7.74 21.18 3.22
CA GLY A 14 -6.54 21.57 3.98
C GLY A 14 -6.03 20.50 4.94
N GLY A 15 -6.67 19.33 5.00
CA GLY A 15 -6.21 18.20 5.78
C GLY A 15 -4.95 17.59 5.20
N TRP A 16 -4.02 17.15 6.07
CA TRP A 16 -2.86 16.37 5.62
C TRP A 16 -3.30 15.01 5.08
N GLU A 17 -2.84 14.67 3.87
CA GLU A 17 -3.20 13.42 3.19
C GLU A 17 -2.00 12.47 3.06
N GLY A 18 -0.78 12.99 2.99
CA GLY A 18 0.40 12.16 2.87
C GLY A 18 1.70 12.93 2.75
N LEU A 19 2.80 12.18 2.71
CA LEU A 19 4.14 12.69 2.47
C LEU A 19 4.66 12.15 1.13
N ALA A 20 4.85 13.04 0.15
CA ALA A 20 5.45 12.68 -1.12
C ALA A 20 6.97 12.48 -0.95
N LEU A 21 7.50 11.43 -1.57
CA LEU A 21 8.92 11.09 -1.58
C LEU A 21 9.41 11.04 -3.03
N GLU A 22 10.33 11.94 -3.39
CA GLU A 22 11.00 11.94 -4.69
C GLU A 22 12.34 11.22 -4.56
N VAL A 23 12.49 10.09 -5.25
CA VAL A 23 13.71 9.26 -5.21
C VAL A 23 14.47 9.46 -6.52
N GLU A 24 15.63 10.11 -6.46
CA GLU A 24 16.31 10.62 -7.67
C GLU A 24 17.00 9.53 -8.51
N SER A 25 17.67 8.56 -7.89
CA SER A 25 18.32 7.47 -8.63
C SER A 25 18.54 6.23 -7.76
N ARG A 26 17.71 5.23 -8.01
CA ARG A 26 17.85 3.88 -7.45
C ARG A 26 17.23 2.89 -8.42
N ASP A 27 18.07 2.28 -9.26
CA ASP A 27 17.63 1.45 -10.38
C ASP A 27 16.88 0.20 -9.91
N ARG A 28 17.34 -0.41 -8.81
CA ARG A 28 16.68 -1.55 -8.18
C ARG A 28 16.58 -1.35 -6.67
N PRO A 29 15.39 -1.55 -6.07
CA PRO A 29 15.21 -1.50 -4.62
C PRO A 29 15.84 -2.73 -3.96
N GLY A 30 16.11 -2.65 -2.66
CA GLY A 30 16.60 -3.81 -1.91
C GLY A 30 15.48 -4.77 -1.52
N LEU A 31 14.26 -4.28 -1.34
CA LEU A 31 13.04 -5.09 -1.32
C LEU A 31 12.42 -5.04 -2.72
N CYS A 32 12.76 -6.02 -3.54
CA CYS A 32 12.49 -6.04 -4.97
C CYS A 32 11.43 -7.08 -5.32
N LEU A 33 10.38 -6.65 -6.04
CA LEU A 33 9.38 -7.52 -6.61
C LEU A 33 9.83 -7.95 -8.00
N PHE A 34 9.97 -9.25 -8.22
CA PHE A 34 10.22 -9.83 -9.53
C PHE A 34 8.96 -10.48 -10.08
N ALA A 35 8.85 -10.51 -11.40
CA ALA A 35 7.76 -11.18 -12.11
C ALA A 35 8.29 -12.05 -13.27
N ALA A 36 7.63 -13.18 -13.50
CA ALA A 36 7.79 -14.02 -14.67
C ALA A 36 6.52 -14.85 -14.89
N GLU A 37 5.82 -14.70 -16.02
CA GLU A 37 4.71 -15.57 -16.45
C GLU A 37 3.75 -16.00 -15.32
N GLY A 38 2.98 -15.06 -14.77
CA GLY A 38 2.03 -15.37 -13.68
C GLY A 38 2.70 -15.78 -12.36
N ARG A 39 4.01 -15.57 -12.21
CA ARG A 39 4.76 -15.78 -10.97
C ARG A 39 5.31 -14.48 -10.46
N LEU A 40 5.22 -14.29 -9.15
CA LEU A 40 5.75 -13.16 -8.41
C LEU A 40 6.74 -13.66 -7.35
N LEU A 41 7.87 -12.98 -7.23
CA LEU A 41 8.87 -13.26 -6.21
C LEU A 41 9.30 -11.96 -5.56
N LEU A 42 8.99 -11.81 -4.28
CA LEU A 42 9.51 -10.71 -3.48
C LEU A 42 10.83 -11.14 -2.82
N VAL A 43 11.88 -10.35 -3.02
CA VAL A 43 13.23 -10.60 -2.49
C VAL A 43 13.69 -9.41 -1.65
N GLN A 44 14.27 -9.67 -0.48
CA GLN A 44 14.91 -8.67 0.36
C GLN A 44 16.42 -8.89 0.41
N GLY A 45 17.17 -8.07 -0.34
CA GLY A 45 18.57 -8.30 -0.64
C GLY A 45 18.71 -9.54 -1.50
N GLU A 46 19.24 -10.62 -0.92
CA GLU A 46 19.34 -11.94 -1.55
C GLU A 46 18.31 -12.94 -1.01
N ARG A 47 17.47 -12.53 -0.04
CA ARG A 47 16.54 -13.44 0.64
C ARG A 47 15.18 -13.44 -0.05
N PRO A 48 14.72 -14.57 -0.63
CA PRO A 48 13.31 -14.73 -0.98
C PRO A 48 12.44 -14.53 0.25
N VAL A 49 11.41 -13.67 0.18
CA VAL A 49 10.51 -13.41 1.33
C VAL A 49 9.07 -13.86 1.07
N LEU A 50 8.61 -13.76 -0.18
CA LEU A 50 7.27 -14.17 -0.60
C LEU A 50 7.36 -14.71 -2.02
N LEU A 51 6.85 -15.92 -2.23
CA LEU A 51 6.52 -16.45 -3.55
C LEU A 51 5.03 -16.32 -3.76
N ALA A 52 4.61 -16.02 -4.98
CA ALA A 52 3.21 -15.98 -5.36
C ALA A 52 3.03 -16.51 -6.79
N ALA A 53 1.96 -17.26 -7.01
CA ALA A 53 1.55 -17.78 -8.31
C ALA A 53 0.10 -17.36 -8.56
N VAL A 54 -0.12 -16.67 -9.68
CA VAL A 54 -1.45 -16.33 -10.18
C VAL A 54 -2.08 -17.60 -10.73
N ASP A 55 -3.34 -17.82 -10.39
CA ASP A 55 -4.13 -18.96 -10.85
C ASP A 55 -4.43 -18.84 -12.37
N ASP A 56 -4.57 -19.99 -13.04
CA ASP A 56 -4.80 -20.02 -14.50
C ASP A 56 -6.14 -19.38 -14.89
N ASP A 57 -7.14 -19.44 -14.01
CA ASP A 57 -8.44 -18.78 -14.18
C ASP A 57 -8.42 -17.28 -13.83
N HIS A 58 -7.27 -16.78 -13.35
CA HIS A 58 -7.05 -15.40 -12.92
C HIS A 58 -8.04 -14.95 -11.83
N CYS A 59 -8.47 -15.87 -10.96
CA CYS A 59 -9.35 -15.56 -9.84
C CYS A 59 -8.61 -15.14 -8.57
N GLY A 60 -7.31 -15.41 -8.49
CA GLY A 60 -6.51 -15.06 -7.33
C GLY A 60 -5.06 -15.49 -7.42
N VAL A 61 -4.43 -15.54 -6.24
CA VAL A 61 -3.01 -15.78 -6.07
C VAL A 61 -2.74 -16.70 -4.89
N GLU A 62 -2.19 -17.87 -5.16
CA GLU A 62 -1.53 -18.68 -4.14
C GLU A 62 -0.20 -18.04 -3.73
N PHE A 63 0.12 -18.07 -2.44
CA PHE A 63 1.40 -17.55 -1.97
C PHE A 63 2.04 -18.45 -0.92
N ARG A 64 3.36 -18.32 -0.80
CA ARG A 64 4.20 -18.92 0.25
C ARG A 64 5.12 -17.88 0.85
N ARG A 65 5.08 -17.73 2.17
CA ARG A 65 6.04 -16.92 2.93
C ARG A 65 7.22 -17.77 3.38
N THR A 66 8.43 -17.27 3.21
CA THR A 66 9.64 -18.00 3.62
C THR A 66 10.02 -17.76 5.09
N GLY A 67 9.41 -16.76 5.74
CA GLY A 67 9.80 -16.30 7.08
C GLY A 67 11.11 -15.48 7.12
N ALA A 68 11.75 -15.27 5.98
CA ALA A 68 13.02 -14.56 5.88
C ALA A 68 12.88 -13.03 5.98
N TYR A 69 11.67 -12.49 5.83
CA TYR A 69 11.43 -11.04 5.87
C TYR A 69 11.93 -10.39 7.17
N ARG A 70 12.57 -9.22 7.03
CA ARG A 70 12.96 -8.35 8.14
C ARG A 70 12.36 -6.96 7.92
N SER A 71 11.83 -6.38 9.00
CA SER A 71 11.25 -5.03 8.95
C SER A 71 12.31 -4.02 8.50
N VAL A 72 11.92 -3.13 7.60
CA VAL A 72 12.75 -2.03 7.08
C VAL A 72 12.80 -0.83 8.03
N VAL A 73 12.08 -0.91 9.15
CA VAL A 73 12.02 0.11 10.19
C VAL A 73 12.50 -0.48 11.51
N PRO A 74 13.37 0.23 12.27
CA PRO A 74 13.79 -0.24 13.58
C PRO A 74 12.61 -0.28 14.57
N PRO A 75 12.68 -1.13 15.62
CA PRO A 75 11.63 -1.18 16.63
C PRO A 75 11.30 0.18 17.24
N VAL A 76 10.03 0.58 17.16
CA VAL A 76 9.53 1.84 17.74
C VAL A 76 9.55 1.76 19.27
N ARG A 77 10.28 2.68 19.91
CA ARG A 77 10.32 2.80 21.38
C ARG A 77 9.02 3.43 21.92
N ALA A 78 8.61 3.00 23.11
CA ALA A 78 7.37 3.48 23.74
C ALA A 78 7.34 4.99 24.01
N VAL A 79 8.47 5.61 24.36
CA VAL A 79 8.57 7.06 24.58
C VAL A 79 8.24 7.81 23.28
N ALA A 80 8.92 7.43 22.20
CA ALA A 80 8.73 8.05 20.90
C ALA A 80 7.33 7.80 20.33
N ALA A 81 6.70 6.69 20.71
CA ALA A 81 5.30 6.42 20.39
C ALA A 81 4.35 7.44 21.02
N ARG A 82 4.57 7.80 22.29
CA ARG A 82 3.75 8.78 23.02
C ARG A 82 3.96 10.20 22.50
N GLU A 83 5.19 10.59 22.22
CA GLU A 83 5.54 11.93 21.71
C GLU A 83 4.93 12.22 20.33
N THR A 84 4.64 11.16 19.55
CA THR A 84 4.13 11.24 18.18
C THR A 84 2.68 10.77 18.08
N ALA A 85 2.03 10.46 19.21
CA ALA A 85 0.67 9.92 19.23
C ALA A 85 -0.32 10.91 18.60
N GLY A 86 -1.16 10.45 17.68
CA GLY A 86 -2.16 11.28 16.99
C GLY A 86 -1.64 12.15 15.85
N TRP A 87 -0.33 12.13 15.55
CA TRP A 87 0.29 12.95 14.49
C TRP A 87 0.76 12.09 13.30
N PRO A 88 -0.13 11.77 12.34
CA PRO A 88 0.21 10.88 11.22
C PRO A 88 1.30 11.46 10.31
N ASP A 89 1.36 12.78 10.15
CA ASP A 89 2.40 13.53 9.45
C ASP A 89 3.78 13.28 10.07
N ARG A 90 3.91 13.41 11.40
CA ARG A 90 5.17 13.16 12.11
C ARG A 90 5.62 11.70 11.99
N TRP A 91 4.68 10.76 12.03
CA TRP A 91 4.98 9.35 11.76
C TRP A 91 5.44 9.11 10.32
N ALA A 92 4.82 9.78 9.35
CA ALA A 92 5.21 9.67 7.96
C ALA A 92 6.64 10.17 7.73
N HIS A 93 7.01 11.33 8.30
CA HIS A 93 8.38 11.85 8.25
C HIS A 93 9.40 10.88 8.87
N ARG A 94 9.05 10.28 10.01
CA ARG A 94 9.92 9.28 10.68
C ARG A 94 10.09 8.01 9.86
N PHE A 95 9.01 7.46 9.30
CA PHE A 95 9.11 6.28 8.45
C PHE A 95 9.83 6.59 7.14
N ALA A 96 9.64 7.78 6.57
CA ALA A 96 10.36 8.22 5.39
C ALA A 96 11.87 8.31 5.60
N GLU A 97 12.33 8.69 6.80
CA GLU A 97 13.74 8.64 7.18
C GLU A 97 14.30 7.22 7.11
N HIS A 98 13.64 6.27 7.78
CA HIS A 98 14.05 4.87 7.75
C HIS A 98 13.96 4.24 6.35
N LEU A 99 12.91 4.56 5.58
CA LEU A 99 12.74 4.07 4.22
C LEU A 99 13.81 4.61 3.27
N ALA A 100 14.23 5.86 3.43
CA ALA A 100 15.29 6.47 2.62
C ALA A 100 16.66 5.84 2.90
N GLU A 101 16.93 5.50 4.16
CA GLU A 101 18.21 4.90 4.58
C GLU A 101 18.25 3.38 4.38
N ALA A 102 17.10 2.71 4.27
CA ALA A 102 17.03 1.27 4.13
C ALA A 102 17.61 0.79 2.77
N ALA A 103 18.80 0.18 2.83
CA ALA A 103 19.38 -0.56 1.72
C ALA A 103 18.48 -1.73 1.25
N ASP A 104 17.73 -2.31 2.19
CA ASP A 104 16.79 -3.43 1.96
C ASP A 104 15.31 -2.97 1.88
N GLY A 105 15.08 -1.70 1.53
CA GLY A 105 13.76 -1.08 1.40
C GLY A 105 13.15 -1.15 -0.01
N PRO A 106 11.83 -0.88 -0.14
CA PRO A 106 11.10 -0.97 -1.42
C PRO A 106 11.30 0.24 -2.34
N LEU A 107 11.87 1.34 -1.83
CA LEU A 107 12.02 2.57 -2.59
C LEU A 107 13.00 2.38 -3.75
N HIS A 108 12.54 2.76 -4.94
CA HIS A 108 13.33 2.87 -6.16
C HIS A 108 13.04 4.22 -6.83
N GLY A 109 13.80 4.54 -7.87
CA GLY A 109 13.69 5.81 -8.61
C GLY A 109 12.24 6.14 -9.00
N GLY A 110 11.86 7.40 -8.82
CA GLY A 110 10.52 7.91 -9.08
C GLY A 110 9.83 8.49 -7.83
N ARG A 111 8.54 8.79 -7.98
CA ARG A 111 7.73 9.44 -6.95
C ARG A 111 6.86 8.44 -6.20
N TRP A 112 6.92 8.53 -4.88
CA TRP A 112 6.14 7.73 -3.94
C TRP A 112 5.30 8.61 -3.04
N LEU A 113 4.26 8.03 -2.46
CA LEU A 113 3.45 8.66 -1.44
C LEU A 113 3.36 7.74 -0.23
N LEU A 114 3.69 8.28 0.94
CA LEU A 114 3.35 7.70 2.22
C LEU A 114 2.08 8.38 2.73
N ALA A 115 0.93 7.79 2.40
CA ALA A 115 -0.37 8.40 2.63
C ALA A 115 -1.06 7.83 3.87
N ARG A 116 -1.95 8.65 4.44
CA ARG A 116 -2.94 8.20 5.41
C ARG A 116 -3.93 7.30 4.70
N GLU A 117 -4.32 6.19 5.34
CA GLU A 117 -5.39 5.35 4.80
C GLU A 117 -6.67 6.17 4.63
N SER A 118 -7.25 6.14 3.43
CA SER A 118 -8.56 6.74 3.19
C SER A 118 -9.64 5.92 3.91
N PRO A 119 -10.51 6.54 4.74
CA PRO A 119 -11.60 5.85 5.43
C PRO A 119 -12.56 5.10 4.50
N LEU A 120 -12.60 5.49 3.21
CA LEU A 120 -13.46 4.88 2.20
C LEU A 120 -12.94 3.52 1.73
N LEU A 121 -11.62 3.27 1.83
CA LEU A 121 -11.00 2.05 1.31
C LEU A 121 -11.28 0.82 2.18
N ARG A 122 -11.60 1.02 3.47
CA ARG A 122 -11.84 -0.04 4.45
C ARG A 122 -13.09 0.23 5.26
N ARG A 123 -14.11 0.76 4.59
CA ARG A 123 -15.39 1.05 5.21
C ARG A 123 -16.05 -0.24 5.66
N ASN A 124 -16.42 -0.30 6.94
CA ASN A 124 -17.14 -1.42 7.52
C ASN A 124 -18.63 -1.34 7.13
N HIS A 125 -18.94 -1.77 5.90
CA HIS A 125 -20.30 -1.72 5.36
C HIS A 125 -21.28 -2.60 6.13
N GLU A 126 -20.78 -3.72 6.68
CA GLU A 126 -21.57 -4.71 7.39
C GLU A 126 -21.80 -4.36 8.87
N GLY A 127 -21.16 -3.31 9.38
CA GLY A 127 -21.30 -2.89 10.78
C GLY A 127 -20.74 -3.91 11.78
N LEU A 128 -19.78 -4.74 11.36
CA LEU A 128 -19.15 -5.76 12.21
C LEU A 128 -18.41 -5.12 13.39
N PRO A 129 -18.21 -5.86 14.52
CA PRO A 129 -17.24 -5.46 15.53
C PRO A 129 -15.87 -5.18 14.87
N LEU A 130 -15.17 -4.12 15.31
CA LEU A 130 -13.90 -3.72 14.69
C LEU A 130 -12.86 -4.84 14.71
N SER A 131 -12.83 -5.69 15.74
CA SER A 131 -11.97 -6.88 15.76
C SER A 131 -12.28 -7.86 14.62
N ALA A 132 -13.54 -8.10 14.32
CA ALA A 132 -13.97 -9.00 13.24
C ALA A 132 -13.71 -8.35 11.87
N HIS A 133 -14.06 -7.07 11.70
CA HIS A 133 -13.78 -6.29 10.48
C HIS A 133 -12.30 -6.30 10.15
N TRP A 134 -11.45 -5.83 11.07
CA TRP A 134 -10.01 -5.74 10.84
C TRP A 134 -9.34 -7.11 10.80
N GLY A 135 -9.82 -8.09 11.58
CA GLY A 135 -9.39 -9.48 11.49
C GLY A 135 -9.61 -10.05 10.09
N GLY A 136 -10.81 -9.86 9.51
CA GLY A 136 -11.14 -10.30 8.16
C GLY A 136 -10.40 -9.58 7.04
N THR A 137 -9.80 -8.40 7.30
CA THR A 137 -8.91 -7.76 6.32
C THR A 137 -7.51 -8.36 6.27
N VAL A 138 -7.11 -9.16 7.27
CA VAL A 138 -5.79 -9.79 7.30
C VAL A 138 -5.85 -11.10 6.51
N VAL A 139 -5.02 -11.20 5.47
CA VAL A 139 -4.94 -12.41 4.65
C VAL A 139 -4.43 -13.58 5.49
N GLU A 140 -5.26 -14.62 5.56
CA GLU A 140 -5.02 -15.83 6.35
C GLU A 140 -3.97 -16.78 5.72
N GLY A 141 -3.64 -17.84 6.44
CA GLY A 141 -2.65 -18.85 6.03
C GLY A 141 -1.23 -18.48 6.47
N HIS A 142 -0.41 -19.47 6.83
CA HIS A 142 1.04 -19.39 7.05
C HIS A 142 1.66 -20.80 7.12
N PRO A 143 2.77 -21.10 6.41
CA PRO A 143 3.49 -20.22 5.49
C PRO A 143 2.70 -19.96 4.20
N ASP A 144 1.79 -20.86 3.86
CA ASP A 144 1.00 -20.87 2.64
C ASP A 144 -0.38 -20.26 2.86
N GLY A 145 -0.94 -19.68 1.80
CA GLY A 145 -2.30 -19.15 1.79
C GLY A 145 -2.70 -18.69 0.40
N TYR A 146 -3.89 -18.08 0.33
CA TYR A 146 -4.51 -17.66 -0.93
C TYR A 146 -5.04 -16.24 -0.80
N VAL A 147 -4.91 -15.47 -1.88
CA VAL A 147 -5.55 -14.17 -2.06
C VAL A 147 -6.61 -14.31 -3.14
N ASP A 148 -7.86 -14.18 -2.75
CA ASP A 148 -9.00 -14.16 -3.67
C ASP A 148 -9.26 -12.71 -4.12
N TRP A 149 -9.23 -12.45 -5.43
CA TRP A 149 -9.44 -11.10 -5.98
C TRP A 149 -10.90 -10.63 -5.94
N PHE A 150 -11.86 -11.54 -5.71
CA PHE A 150 -13.30 -11.26 -5.71
C PHE A 150 -13.92 -11.18 -4.31
N VAL A 151 -13.42 -11.93 -3.32
CA VAL A 151 -13.95 -11.95 -1.93
C VAL A 151 -13.97 -10.56 -1.28
N HIS A 152 -13.19 -9.64 -1.81
CA HIS A 152 -13.09 -8.26 -1.34
C HIS A 152 -13.52 -7.22 -2.37
N ASN A 153 -13.98 -7.60 -3.58
CA ASN A 153 -14.29 -6.69 -4.69
C ASN A 153 -13.16 -5.66 -4.93
N GLY A 154 -11.90 -6.10 -4.86
CA GLY A 154 -10.73 -5.24 -4.91
C GLY A 154 -10.36 -4.48 -3.62
N SER A 155 -10.94 -4.84 -2.45
CA SER A 155 -10.63 -4.20 -1.17
C SER A 155 -9.37 -4.73 -0.48
N ARG A 156 -8.25 -4.64 -1.20
CA ARG A 156 -6.89 -4.38 -0.70
C ARG A 156 -6.51 -5.08 0.61
N GLY A 157 -6.61 -6.41 0.65
CA GLY A 157 -6.25 -7.24 1.81
C GLY A 157 -4.89 -6.87 2.41
N ILE A 158 -4.74 -7.04 3.72
CA ILE A 158 -3.47 -6.81 4.42
C ILE A 158 -2.74 -8.15 4.49
N LEU A 159 -1.70 -8.31 3.67
CA LEU A 159 -0.87 -9.51 3.61
C LEU A 159 0.35 -9.36 4.53
N PRO A 160 0.41 -10.03 5.68
CA PRO A 160 1.57 -9.97 6.55
C PRO A 160 2.79 -10.63 5.86
N LEU A 161 3.98 -10.03 5.86
CA LEU A 161 5.19 -10.70 5.34
C LEU A 161 5.83 -11.71 6.32
N ARG A 162 5.24 -11.87 7.51
CA ARG A 162 5.65 -12.80 8.58
C ARG A 162 4.40 -13.39 9.21
N ALA A 163 4.55 -14.51 9.92
CA ALA A 163 3.48 -15.01 10.79
C ALA A 163 2.96 -13.88 11.68
N MET A 164 1.65 -13.77 11.79
CA MET A 164 1.04 -12.84 12.74
C MET A 164 1.33 -13.34 14.15
N PRO A 165 1.84 -12.47 15.04
CA PRO A 165 2.17 -12.87 16.41
C PRO A 165 0.90 -13.16 17.20
N ASP A 166 1.00 -14.07 18.17
CA ASP A 166 -0.11 -14.46 19.02
C ASP A 166 -0.54 -13.31 19.94
N ARG A 167 -1.83 -13.29 20.30
CA ARG A 167 -2.38 -12.32 21.27
C ARG A 167 -1.64 -12.33 22.60
N GLY A 168 -1.06 -13.48 22.96
CA GLY A 168 -0.31 -13.72 24.19
C GLY A 168 1.13 -13.21 24.18
N ASP A 169 1.69 -12.87 23.01
CA ASP A 169 3.09 -12.45 22.87
C ASP A 169 3.38 -11.20 23.68
N ALA A 170 4.56 -11.14 24.31
CA ALA A 170 4.97 -10.01 25.15
C ALA A 170 4.92 -8.68 24.39
N ARG A 171 5.33 -8.70 23.11
CA ARG A 171 5.31 -7.51 22.25
C ARG A 171 3.87 -7.09 21.89
N VAL A 172 2.98 -8.04 21.64
CA VAL A 172 1.56 -7.76 21.37
C VAL A 172 0.90 -7.21 22.65
N LYS A 173 1.13 -7.80 23.82
CA LYS A 173 0.64 -7.28 25.11
C LYS A 173 1.07 -5.83 25.36
N ALA A 174 2.32 -5.48 25.07
CA ALA A 174 2.81 -4.12 25.19
C ALA A 174 2.08 -3.15 24.22
N TYR A 175 1.90 -3.54 22.96
CA TYR A 175 1.15 -2.73 22.00
C TYR A 175 -0.35 -2.66 22.28
N ARG A 176 -0.96 -3.69 22.88
CA ARG A 176 -2.37 -3.66 23.33
C ARG A 176 -2.59 -2.58 24.38
N LYS A 177 -1.61 -2.37 25.28
CA LYS A 177 -1.65 -1.22 26.19
C LYS A 177 -1.63 0.11 25.41
N GLN A 178 -0.72 0.27 24.46
CA GLN A 178 -0.65 1.48 23.64
C GLN A 178 -1.90 1.71 22.80
N ALA A 179 -2.55 0.65 22.31
CA ALA A 179 -3.81 0.70 21.58
C ALA A 179 -4.94 1.27 22.45
N ARG A 180 -5.08 0.77 23.69
CA ARG A 180 -6.03 1.32 24.67
C ARG A 180 -5.73 2.77 25.04
N ASP A 181 -4.45 3.11 25.16
CA ASP A 181 -3.99 4.45 25.54
C ASP A 181 -4.03 5.45 24.36
N GLY A 182 -4.40 5.02 23.14
CA GLY A 182 -4.40 5.88 21.94
C GLY A 182 -3.01 6.30 21.44
N THR A 183 -1.96 5.57 21.84
CA THR A 183 -0.55 5.86 21.52
C THR A 183 0.08 4.83 20.61
N LEU A 184 -0.72 3.95 20.01
CA LEU A 184 -0.26 2.91 19.10
C LEU A 184 0.38 3.54 17.85
N PRO A 185 1.65 3.24 17.53
CA PRO A 185 2.26 3.73 16.29
C PRO A 185 1.56 3.15 15.05
N PRO A 186 1.56 3.84 13.89
CA PRO A 186 0.95 3.32 12.68
C PRO A 186 1.62 2.05 12.17
N VAL A 187 0.84 1.14 11.60
CA VAL A 187 1.33 0.02 10.78
C VAL A 187 1.76 0.59 9.43
N LEU A 188 2.97 0.23 9.00
CA LEU A 188 3.50 0.64 7.70
C LEU A 188 3.18 -0.45 6.68
N LEU A 189 2.38 -0.07 5.69
CA LEU A 189 1.92 -0.92 4.60
C LEU A 189 2.59 -0.53 3.28
N TRP A 190 2.69 -1.46 2.33
CA TRP A 190 3.11 -1.19 0.95
C TRP A 190 2.16 -1.84 -0.04
N TRP A 191 1.66 -1.05 -0.98
CA TRP A 191 0.79 -1.54 -2.05
C TRP A 191 1.57 -2.38 -3.09
N ILE A 192 1.11 -3.61 -3.30
CA ILE A 192 1.56 -4.48 -4.40
C ILE A 192 0.38 -4.77 -5.32
N GLY A 193 0.32 -4.06 -6.44
CA GLY A 193 -0.78 -4.17 -7.40
C GLY A 193 -0.95 -5.58 -8.00
N GLY A 194 0.15 -6.30 -8.26
CA GLY A 194 0.08 -7.68 -8.77
C GLY A 194 -0.51 -8.70 -7.78
N LEU A 195 -0.64 -8.34 -6.51
CA LEU A 195 -1.31 -9.14 -5.48
C LEU A 195 -2.68 -8.57 -5.10
N ASP A 196 -3.02 -7.37 -5.58
CA ASP A 196 -4.14 -6.56 -5.10
C ASP A 196 -4.16 -6.40 -3.56
N CYS A 197 -2.98 -6.34 -2.93
CA CYS A 197 -2.83 -6.35 -1.48
C CYS A 197 -1.86 -5.28 -0.97
N HIS A 198 -2.07 -4.91 0.30
CA HIS A 198 -1.08 -4.19 1.10
C HIS A 198 -0.23 -5.19 1.86
N VAL A 199 1.08 -5.24 1.58
CA VAL A 199 2.00 -6.02 2.39
C VAL A 199 2.42 -5.25 3.65
N VAL A 200 2.53 -5.93 4.79
CA VAL A 200 2.99 -5.32 6.04
C VAL A 200 4.51 -5.20 6.03
N LEU A 201 5.03 -3.98 5.88
CA LEU A 201 6.46 -3.70 6.01
C LEU A 201 6.88 -3.65 7.48
N ASP A 202 6.09 -3.00 8.32
CA ASP A 202 6.36 -2.93 9.76
C ASP A 202 5.07 -2.85 10.57
N GLY A 203 5.06 -3.52 11.73
CA GLY A 203 3.95 -3.42 12.67
C GLY A 203 3.02 -4.62 12.74
N HIS A 204 3.45 -5.83 12.35
CA HIS A 204 2.69 -7.07 12.55
C HIS A 204 2.09 -7.18 13.97
N ALA A 205 2.90 -6.91 15.01
CA ALA A 205 2.43 -6.92 16.40
C ALA A 205 1.50 -5.75 16.77
N ARG A 206 1.61 -4.60 16.08
CA ARG A 206 0.72 -3.44 16.28
C ARG A 206 -0.65 -3.71 15.66
N LEU A 207 -0.66 -4.32 14.47
CA LEU A 207 -1.88 -4.77 13.81
C LEU A 207 -2.59 -5.83 14.67
N ALA A 208 -1.88 -6.87 15.12
CA ALA A 208 -2.42 -7.87 16.04
C ALA A 208 -3.00 -7.24 17.32
N ALA A 209 -2.29 -6.25 17.90
CA ALA A 209 -2.76 -5.55 19.08
C ALA A 209 -4.03 -4.73 18.84
N ALA A 210 -4.12 -3.99 17.72
CA ALA A 210 -5.30 -3.22 17.36
C ALA A 210 -6.53 -4.11 17.16
N VAL A 211 -6.37 -5.22 16.42
CA VAL A 211 -7.41 -6.24 16.24
C VAL A 211 -7.84 -6.83 17.58
N ALA A 212 -6.89 -7.21 18.44
CA ALA A 212 -7.15 -7.81 19.75
C ALA A 212 -7.82 -6.89 20.77
N GLU A 213 -7.68 -5.57 20.60
CA GLU A 213 -8.37 -4.54 21.40
C GLU A 213 -9.60 -3.98 20.69
N SER A 214 -9.96 -4.51 19.51
CA SER A 214 -11.10 -4.05 18.71
C SER A 214 -11.08 -2.53 18.44
N VAL A 215 -9.91 -1.99 18.10
CA VAL A 215 -9.74 -0.59 17.71
C VAL A 215 -9.31 -0.49 16.25
N VAL A 216 -9.54 0.68 15.63
CA VAL A 216 -9.03 0.97 14.29
C VAL A 216 -7.50 1.02 14.35
N PRO A 217 -6.76 0.16 13.61
CA PRO A 217 -5.32 0.27 13.52
C PRO A 217 -4.97 1.60 12.83
N PRO A 218 -4.05 2.40 13.39
CA PRO A 218 -3.47 3.51 12.65
C PRO A 218 -2.64 2.94 11.50
N LEU A 219 -2.88 3.40 10.28
CA LEU A 219 -2.23 2.90 9.06
C LEU A 219 -1.55 4.03 8.30
N LEU A 220 -0.36 3.74 7.77
CA LEU A 220 0.27 4.52 6.72
C LEU A 220 0.60 3.56 5.57
N HIS A 221 0.14 3.86 4.36
CA HIS A 221 0.44 3.05 3.18
C HIS A 221 1.44 3.76 2.27
N LEU A 222 2.37 2.98 1.74
CA LEU A 222 3.35 3.39 0.77
C LEU A 222 2.91 2.90 -0.62
N HIS A 223 2.87 3.79 -1.60
CA HIS A 223 2.62 3.43 -3.00
C HIS A 223 3.35 4.37 -3.96
N ARG A 224 3.51 3.92 -5.21
CA ARG A 224 3.96 4.79 -6.30
C ARG A 224 2.85 5.75 -6.68
N THR A 225 3.20 7.00 -6.99
CA THR A 225 2.26 8.01 -7.49
C THR A 225 2.77 8.59 -8.82
N ALA A 226 1.96 9.42 -9.47
CA ALA A 226 2.36 10.09 -10.71
C ALA A 226 3.61 10.95 -10.47
N PRO A 227 4.68 10.83 -11.29
CA PRO A 227 5.86 11.69 -11.27
C PRO A 227 5.54 13.19 -11.25
N GLY A 228 6.43 14.01 -10.68
CA GLY A 228 6.17 15.44 -10.50
C GLY A 228 5.90 16.20 -11.80
N ASP A 229 6.61 15.86 -12.89
CA ASP A 229 6.39 16.39 -14.23
C ASP A 229 5.03 15.95 -14.82
N GLU A 230 4.63 14.69 -14.63
CA GLU A 230 3.28 14.23 -14.99
C GLU A 230 2.18 14.95 -14.20
N VAL A 231 2.40 15.22 -12.92
CA VAL A 231 1.45 15.99 -12.09
C VAL A 231 1.32 17.42 -12.60
N ALA A 232 2.43 18.07 -12.93
CA ALA A 232 2.42 19.42 -13.49
C ALA A 232 1.66 19.46 -14.83
N ALA A 233 2.05 18.62 -15.80
CA ALA A 233 1.39 18.55 -17.10
C ALA A 233 -0.08 18.12 -17.01
N GLY A 234 -0.40 17.20 -16.10
CA GLY A 234 -1.76 16.76 -15.81
C GLY A 234 -2.62 17.88 -15.20
N THR A 235 -2.03 18.70 -14.34
CA THR A 235 -2.70 19.85 -13.72
C THR A 235 -3.05 20.90 -14.78
N GLU A 236 -2.09 21.26 -15.64
CA GLU A 236 -2.31 22.18 -16.76
C GLU A 236 -3.43 21.69 -17.67
N ARG A 237 -3.42 20.40 -18.03
CA ARG A 237 -4.48 19.78 -18.84
C ARG A 237 -5.84 19.84 -18.14
N ALA A 238 -5.90 19.49 -16.87
CA ALA A 238 -7.16 19.49 -16.12
C ALA A 238 -7.76 20.90 -16.01
N VAL A 239 -6.92 21.93 -15.83
CA VAL A 239 -7.35 23.34 -15.83
C VAL A 239 -7.86 23.76 -17.21
N ALA A 240 -7.12 23.46 -18.28
CA ALA A 240 -7.55 23.78 -19.64
C ALA A 240 -8.88 23.11 -20.02
N GLU A 241 -9.08 21.85 -19.63
CA GLU A 241 -10.35 21.14 -19.82
C GLU A 241 -11.48 21.80 -19.01
N TYR A 242 -11.22 22.18 -17.75
CA TYR A 242 -12.20 22.91 -16.94
C TYR A 242 -12.61 24.25 -17.58
N GLU A 243 -11.65 25.04 -18.07
CA GLU A 243 -11.93 26.29 -18.77
C GLU A 243 -12.75 26.07 -20.05
N ALA A 244 -12.43 25.04 -20.83
CA ALA A 244 -13.21 24.67 -22.01
C ALA A 244 -14.66 24.26 -21.65
N GLU A 245 -14.85 23.54 -20.54
CA GLU A 245 -16.18 23.20 -20.02
C GLU A 245 -16.95 24.47 -19.64
N LEU A 246 -16.33 25.44 -18.96
CA LEU A 246 -16.97 26.72 -18.61
C LEU A 246 -17.46 27.47 -19.86
N VAL A 247 -16.62 27.56 -20.89
CA VAL A 247 -16.98 28.18 -22.17
C VAL A 247 -18.15 27.45 -22.82
N ARG A 248 -18.15 26.10 -22.81
CA ARG A 248 -19.26 25.32 -23.36
C ARG A 248 -20.57 25.59 -22.62
N TYR A 249 -20.54 25.60 -21.28
CA TYR A 249 -21.74 25.86 -20.46
C TYR A 249 -22.25 27.29 -20.62
N ALA A 250 -21.36 28.28 -20.73
CA ALA A 250 -21.74 29.65 -21.04
C ALA A 250 -22.48 29.73 -22.39
N GLY A 251 -21.92 29.14 -23.45
CA GLY A 251 -22.57 29.12 -24.76
C GLY A 251 -23.88 28.33 -24.81
N LEU A 252 -24.06 27.31 -23.94
CA LEU A 252 -25.34 26.62 -23.78
C LEU A 252 -26.37 27.48 -23.04
N ARG A 253 -25.96 28.21 -21.99
CA ARG A 253 -26.83 29.15 -21.27
C ARG A 253 -27.29 30.30 -22.16
N ASP A 254 -26.42 30.81 -23.02
CA ASP A 254 -26.80 31.85 -23.99
C ASP A 254 -27.89 31.37 -24.95
N ARG A 255 -27.85 30.09 -25.36
CA ARG A 255 -28.82 29.50 -26.30
C ARG A 255 -30.12 29.01 -25.65
N HIS A 256 -30.03 28.47 -24.44
CA HIS A 256 -31.14 27.74 -23.81
C HIS A 256 -31.62 28.40 -22.51
N GLY A 257 -31.02 29.52 -22.10
CA GLY A 257 -31.38 30.26 -20.92
C GLY A 257 -31.01 29.57 -19.60
N PRO A 258 -31.65 29.93 -18.48
CA PRO A 258 -31.26 29.53 -17.13
C PRO A 258 -31.55 28.07 -16.78
N VAL A 259 -32.19 27.30 -17.69
CA VAL A 259 -32.39 25.85 -17.51
C VAL A 259 -31.06 25.08 -17.55
N VAL A 260 -30.05 25.64 -18.23
CA VAL A 260 -28.71 25.06 -18.27
C VAL A 260 -27.99 25.39 -16.96
N PRO A 261 -27.49 24.37 -16.21
CA PRO A 261 -26.78 24.59 -14.96
C PRO A 261 -25.54 25.48 -15.11
N ASP A 262 -25.08 26.03 -13.98
CA ASP A 262 -23.79 26.69 -13.92
C ASP A 262 -22.65 25.68 -14.16
N GLY A 263 -21.87 25.92 -15.22
CA GLY A 263 -20.74 25.08 -15.59
C GLY A 263 -19.69 24.97 -14.51
N ALA A 264 -19.53 25.99 -13.67
CA ALA A 264 -18.57 25.95 -12.55
C ALA A 264 -18.94 24.87 -11.53
N VAL A 265 -20.24 24.70 -11.25
CA VAL A 265 -20.74 23.68 -10.32
C VAL A 265 -20.52 22.27 -10.90
N ILE A 266 -20.78 22.08 -12.19
CA ILE A 266 -20.67 20.76 -12.83
C ILE A 266 -19.21 20.37 -13.07
N ALA A 267 -18.42 21.27 -13.66
CA ALA A 267 -17.05 21.00 -14.05
C ALA A 267 -16.08 21.04 -12.86
N GLY A 268 -16.39 21.81 -11.81
CA GLY A 268 -15.54 21.95 -10.62
C GLY A 268 -15.30 20.63 -9.89
N ALA A 269 -16.33 19.78 -9.76
CA ALA A 269 -16.19 18.48 -9.13
C ALA A 269 -15.34 17.50 -9.96
N SER A 270 -15.35 17.64 -11.29
CA SER A 270 -14.49 16.88 -12.20
C SER A 270 -13.03 17.33 -12.07
N LEU A 271 -12.78 18.65 -12.08
CA LEU A 271 -11.46 19.23 -11.88
C LEU A 271 -10.87 18.78 -10.55
N ALA A 272 -11.60 18.93 -9.45
CA ALA A 272 -11.14 18.53 -8.12
C ALA A 272 -10.72 17.05 -8.07
N ARG A 273 -11.55 16.14 -8.61
CA ARG A 273 -11.21 14.70 -8.67
C ARG A 273 -9.98 14.41 -9.54
N ARG A 274 -9.80 15.12 -10.65
CA ARG A 274 -8.62 14.95 -11.53
C ARG A 274 -7.35 15.42 -10.82
N LEU A 275 -7.38 16.60 -10.20
CA LEU A 275 -6.25 17.14 -9.44
C LEU A 275 -5.88 16.24 -8.26
N GLU A 276 -6.88 15.74 -7.54
CA GLU A 276 -6.69 14.78 -6.45
C GLU A 276 -6.04 13.49 -6.95
N GLY A 277 -6.58 12.89 -8.01
CA GLY A 277 -6.05 11.68 -8.62
C GLY A 277 -4.60 11.81 -9.11
N LEU A 278 -4.18 13.00 -9.56
CA LEU A 278 -2.78 13.26 -9.93
C LEU A 278 -1.86 13.28 -8.70
N ARG A 279 -2.32 13.85 -7.58
CA ARG A 279 -1.48 14.03 -6.38
C ARG A 279 -1.36 12.73 -5.58
N THR A 280 -2.48 12.04 -5.35
CA THR A 280 -2.58 10.93 -4.39
C THR A 280 -2.82 9.58 -5.04
N GLY A 281 -3.14 9.55 -6.34
CA GLY A 281 -3.48 8.34 -7.07
C GLY A 281 -2.43 7.24 -6.97
N VAL A 282 -2.90 6.02 -6.71
CA VAL A 282 -2.08 4.82 -6.69
C VAL A 282 -1.68 4.46 -8.12
N ARG A 283 -0.38 4.35 -8.39
CA ARG A 283 0.17 3.78 -9.62
C ARG A 283 0.48 2.29 -9.44
N PRO A 284 0.47 1.50 -10.52
CA PRO A 284 0.93 0.12 -10.48
C PRO A 284 2.33 0.01 -9.87
N THR A 285 2.49 -0.99 -9.00
CA THR A 285 3.79 -1.37 -8.45
C THR A 285 4.67 -1.88 -9.58
N TRP A 286 5.92 -1.42 -9.64
CA TRP A 286 6.88 -1.96 -10.59
C TRP A 286 7.36 -3.34 -10.14
N ALA A 287 7.44 -4.24 -11.11
CA ALA A 287 8.09 -5.53 -10.97
C ALA A 287 9.21 -5.64 -11.99
N TRP A 288 10.35 -6.18 -11.59
CA TRP A 288 11.47 -6.45 -12.48
C TRP A 288 11.33 -7.82 -13.12
N PRO A 289 11.79 -8.03 -14.36
CA PRO A 289 11.88 -9.37 -14.92
C PRO A 289 12.74 -10.25 -14.02
N LEU A 290 12.23 -11.42 -13.63
CA LEU A 290 13.01 -12.38 -12.86
C LEU A 290 14.11 -12.98 -13.76
N PRO A 291 15.41 -12.84 -13.41
CA PRO A 291 16.47 -13.50 -14.18
C PRO A 291 16.29 -15.01 -14.17
N GLY A 292 16.25 -15.63 -15.35
CA GLY A 292 15.96 -17.06 -15.49
C GLY A 292 14.47 -17.41 -15.45
N GLY A 293 13.58 -16.41 -15.44
CA GLY A 293 12.15 -16.57 -15.66
C GLY A 293 11.46 -17.52 -14.69
N ARG A 294 10.47 -18.25 -15.21
CA ARG A 294 9.67 -19.21 -14.46
C ARG A 294 10.52 -20.32 -13.83
N ASP A 295 11.51 -20.86 -14.55
CA ASP A 295 12.39 -21.91 -14.02
C ASP A 295 13.16 -21.46 -12.78
N ALA A 296 13.61 -20.20 -12.75
CA ALA A 296 14.25 -19.64 -11.56
C ALA A 296 13.29 -19.53 -10.39
N TRP A 297 12.05 -19.11 -10.66
CA TRP A 297 11.00 -19.07 -9.64
C TRP A 297 10.73 -20.46 -9.06
N GLU A 298 10.57 -21.48 -9.91
CA GLU A 298 10.28 -22.86 -9.49
C GLU A 298 11.42 -23.48 -8.68
N ARG A 299 12.68 -23.15 -9.00
CA ARG A 299 13.83 -23.53 -8.17
C ARG A 299 13.72 -22.95 -6.76
N VAL A 300 13.49 -21.64 -6.64
CA VAL A 300 13.33 -20.97 -5.34
C VAL A 300 12.13 -21.55 -4.59
N ALA A 301 11.03 -21.85 -5.29
CA ALA A 301 9.84 -22.45 -4.70
C ALA A 301 10.11 -23.85 -4.10
N ARG A 302 10.88 -24.69 -4.79
CA ARG A 302 11.29 -26.02 -4.29
C ARG A 302 12.25 -25.93 -3.11
N GLU A 303 13.19 -24.98 -3.15
CA GLU A 303 14.12 -24.72 -2.04
C GLU A 303 13.36 -24.24 -0.80
N ALA A 304 12.42 -23.31 -0.97
CA ALA A 304 11.56 -22.82 0.11
C ALA A 304 10.62 -23.89 0.68
N ALA A 305 10.27 -24.93 -0.11
CA ALA A 305 9.46 -26.07 0.32
C ALA A 305 10.25 -27.15 1.07
N GLY A 306 11.58 -27.01 1.23
CA GLY A 306 12.41 -28.01 1.93
C GLY A 306 12.80 -29.23 1.09
N GLY A 307 12.81 -29.13 -0.25
CA GLY A 307 13.39 -30.15 -1.14
C GLY A 307 12.51 -31.37 -1.48
N GLY A 308 11.26 -31.43 -1.04
CA GLY A 308 10.26 -32.39 -1.53
C GLY A 308 9.61 -31.93 -2.85
N PRO A 309 8.96 -32.82 -3.64
CA PRO A 309 8.14 -32.39 -4.76
C PRO A 309 7.12 -31.39 -4.22
N SER A 310 7.16 -30.20 -4.79
CA SER A 310 6.44 -29.06 -4.26
C SER A 310 4.95 -29.33 -4.39
N GLY A 311 4.27 -29.59 -3.28
CA GLY A 311 2.81 -29.49 -3.20
C GLY A 311 2.40 -28.03 -3.32
N TRP A 312 2.53 -27.47 -4.52
CA TRP A 312 1.67 -26.37 -4.98
C TRP A 312 0.42 -27.04 -5.53
N PRO A 313 -0.76 -26.80 -4.96
CA PRO A 313 -2.00 -27.15 -5.63
C PRO A 313 -1.98 -26.49 -7.04
N GLY A 314 -2.25 -27.25 -8.10
CA GLY A 314 -2.22 -26.72 -9.48
C GLY A 314 -0.96 -27.03 -10.30
N SER A 315 -0.05 -27.88 -9.84
CA SER A 315 1.00 -28.47 -10.69
C SER A 315 0.56 -29.76 -11.42
N GLY A 316 -0.75 -30.00 -11.52
CA GLY A 316 -1.33 -31.09 -12.31
C GLY A 316 -1.80 -30.57 -13.67
N GLU A 317 -1.36 -31.29 -14.72
CA GLU A 317 -1.66 -31.15 -16.16
C GLU A 317 -3.02 -30.56 -16.55
#